data_AF-A0A2E9AA06-F1
#
_entry.id   AF-A0A2E9AA06-F1
#
_cell.length_a   1.000
_cell.length_b   1.000
_cell.length_c   1.000
_cell.angle_alpha   90.00
_cell.angle_beta   90.00
_cell.angle_gamma   90.00
#
_symmetry.space_group_name_H-M   'P 1'
#
loop_
_entity.id
_entity.type
_entity.pdbx_description
1 polymer ?
#
loop_
_entity_poly.entity_id
_entity_poly.type
_entity_poly.pdbx_seq_one_letter_code
_entity_poly.pdbx_strand_id
1 'polypeptide(L)'
;MRGLAMAIASLFRVSALSVIAICGLVAMDQVAPGVFVAEAVAQDKPKKDTRETRRTPALRNKVYERLAEAQTLAEAKDYAGAAAILNDMISEDGKRALNSYELANVYNLHAFLSYAKEDYPQSLRYYEQVIAQPDIPLAMEINTRFTIAQLYFVQEKWQQGIDALLMWFEMNEKPNAGAYVLLAQGYYQVKRYDLALDNVETAIAMHEGEGKLPKEQWYNLARFLYFDKEDFDSALDVLNTLIIYYPKKQYWVQASHLYGEKKDEPRQLALMEAAYEQGFLDRSSELVTMAYLYLNAEAPYYAGAVIEKGFSDELVDDKSKNYELAGSAWAQAREVAKSIPMMEKAAAKSDEGELYVRLGNVYLDGDQFAKAADSVQKGLKKGGVKRPDQARLVLGMAYFNLGEYDKARRAFRDAGKDDRSAKYSKQWIAYVTSEEDRQRELEKDLF
;
A
#
# COMPACT_ATOMS: atom_id res chain seq x y z
N MET A 1 2.36 -36.96 0.27
CA MET A 1 2.07 -35.90 1.27
C MET A 1 3.35 -35.30 1.90
N ARG A 2 4.31 -34.82 1.10
CA ARG A 2 5.43 -33.95 1.56
C ARG A 2 5.92 -32.97 0.48
N GLY A 3 5.19 -32.80 -0.62
CA GLY A 3 5.62 -32.01 -1.79
C GLY A 3 4.76 -30.79 -2.11
N LEU A 4 3.76 -30.44 -1.28
CA LEU A 4 2.88 -29.28 -1.52
C LEU A 4 3.15 -28.08 -0.58
N ALA A 5 3.92 -28.28 0.50
CA ALA A 5 4.18 -27.22 1.48
C ALA A 5 5.28 -26.22 1.07
N MET A 6 6.01 -26.50 -0.02
CA MET A 6 7.19 -25.70 -0.41
C MET A 6 6.94 -24.73 -1.58
N ALA A 7 5.76 -24.79 -2.22
CA ALA A 7 5.40 -23.88 -3.33
C ALA A 7 4.57 -22.66 -2.89
N ILE A 8 4.01 -22.69 -1.68
CA ILE A 8 3.23 -21.56 -1.14
C ILE A 8 4.16 -20.50 -0.53
N ALA A 9 5.32 -20.89 0.02
CA ALA A 9 6.25 -19.95 0.64
C ALA A 9 7.03 -19.05 -0.36
N SER A 10 7.07 -19.37 -1.66
CA SER A 10 7.84 -18.60 -2.66
C SER A 10 7.00 -17.66 -3.52
N LEU A 11 5.67 -17.67 -3.39
CA LEU A 11 4.78 -16.74 -4.10
C LEU A 11 4.42 -15.49 -3.25
N PHE A 12 4.57 -15.56 -1.93
CA PHE A 12 4.31 -14.43 -1.02
C PHE A 12 5.49 -13.44 -0.88
N ARG A 13 6.69 -13.79 -1.35
CA ARG A 13 7.87 -12.90 -1.29
C ARG A 13 8.07 -12.00 -2.52
N VAL A 14 7.25 -12.14 -3.56
CA VAL A 14 7.40 -11.35 -4.81
C VAL A 14 6.32 -10.28 -4.97
N SER A 15 5.32 -10.21 -4.09
CA SER A 15 4.27 -9.17 -4.12
C SER A 15 4.54 -7.97 -3.20
N ALA A 16 5.67 -7.94 -2.48
CA ALA A 16 6.06 -6.83 -1.60
C ALA A 16 6.88 -5.72 -2.29
N LEU A 17 7.01 -5.77 -3.62
CA LEU A 17 7.76 -4.79 -4.42
C LEU A 17 6.84 -4.10 -5.43
N SER A 18 5.76 -3.50 -4.95
CA SER A 18 4.94 -2.56 -5.75
C SER A 18 4.20 -1.52 -4.89
N VAL A 19 4.78 -1.06 -3.78
CA VAL A 19 4.33 0.17 -3.07
C VAL A 19 5.53 0.87 -2.43
N ILE A 20 6.53 1.26 -3.22
CA ILE A 20 7.50 2.31 -2.84
C ILE A 20 7.29 3.47 -3.81
N ALA A 21 6.12 4.11 -3.73
CA ALA A 21 5.83 5.30 -4.53
C ALA A 21 4.73 6.20 -3.95
N ILE A 22 4.39 6.12 -2.65
CA ILE A 22 3.34 7.01 -2.07
C ILE A 22 3.75 7.72 -0.76
N CYS A 23 4.90 7.46 -0.15
CA CYS A 23 5.37 8.27 1.00
C CYS A 23 6.24 9.48 0.61
N GLY A 24 6.36 9.80 -0.69
CA GLY A 24 7.24 10.87 -1.19
C GLY A 24 6.58 12.23 -1.42
N LEU A 25 5.27 12.37 -1.18
CA LEU A 25 4.66 13.70 -1.16
C LEU A 25 4.76 14.23 0.27
N VAL A 26 5.90 14.88 0.54
CA VAL A 26 5.96 15.94 1.55
C VAL A 26 5.06 17.06 1.04
N ALA A 27 3.74 16.87 1.13
CA ALA A 27 2.82 17.98 1.24
C ALA A 27 3.02 18.52 2.66
N MET A 28 4.13 19.24 2.88
CA MET A 28 4.03 20.35 3.82
C MET A 28 2.88 21.18 3.25
N ASP A 29 1.80 21.31 4.03
CA ASP A 29 0.94 22.48 3.87
C ASP A 29 1.92 23.63 3.63
N GLN A 30 1.74 24.36 2.53
CA GLN A 30 2.46 25.58 2.25
C GLN A 30 2.02 26.60 3.30
N VAL A 31 2.45 26.38 4.55
CA VAL A 31 2.65 27.41 5.52
C VAL A 31 3.83 28.17 4.95
N ALA A 32 3.52 29.03 3.97
CA ALA A 32 4.38 30.16 3.69
C ALA A 32 4.74 30.72 5.07
N PRO A 33 6.02 30.97 5.38
CA PRO A 33 6.39 31.65 6.61
C PRO A 33 5.72 33.03 6.56
N GLY A 34 4.50 33.09 7.06
CA GLY A 34 3.75 34.32 7.20
C GLY A 34 4.53 35.16 8.18
N VAL A 35 4.76 36.41 7.81
CA VAL A 35 5.19 37.43 8.75
C VAL A 35 4.06 37.57 9.77
N PHE A 36 4.11 36.76 10.84
CA PHE A 36 3.28 36.98 12.01
C PHE A 36 3.80 38.25 12.67
N VAL A 37 3.25 39.40 12.27
CA VAL A 37 3.19 40.55 13.15
C VAL A 37 2.37 40.07 14.33
N ALA A 38 3.01 39.92 15.49
CA ALA A 38 2.34 39.45 16.69
C ALA A 38 1.24 40.45 17.10
N GLU A 39 0.00 40.21 16.68
CA GLU A 39 -1.15 40.80 17.35
C GLU A 39 -1.32 40.08 18.70
N ALA A 40 -1.04 40.80 19.77
CA ALA A 40 -1.24 40.34 21.13
C ALA A 40 -2.74 40.21 21.40
N VAL A 41 -3.28 39.00 21.27
CA VAL A 41 -4.62 38.68 21.80
C VAL A 41 -4.47 38.42 23.29
N ALA A 42 -4.92 39.38 24.10
CA ALA A 42 -5.00 39.24 25.54
C ALA A 42 -6.20 38.37 25.92
N GLN A 43 -5.97 37.21 26.55
CA GLN A 43 -6.92 36.64 27.50
C GLN A 43 -6.27 35.73 28.55
N ASP A 44 -6.40 36.21 29.78
CA ASP A 44 -6.43 35.65 31.14
C ASP A 44 -5.52 34.51 31.66
N LYS A 45 -4.92 34.87 32.80
CA LYS A 45 -4.17 34.16 33.88
C LYS A 45 -2.78 33.56 33.58
N PRO A 46 -1.69 34.20 34.07
CA PRO A 46 -0.34 33.68 33.91
C PRO A 46 0.02 32.68 35.02
N LYS A 47 0.49 31.50 34.65
CA LYS A 47 1.59 30.89 35.41
C LYS A 47 2.79 31.82 35.18
N LYS A 48 3.40 32.29 36.27
CA LYS A 48 4.59 33.14 36.23
C LYS A 48 5.70 32.40 35.47
N ASP A 49 5.89 32.78 34.23
CA ASP A 49 7.08 32.47 33.45
C ASP A 49 8.25 33.20 34.11
N THR A 50 9.23 32.44 34.61
CA THR A 50 10.40 32.95 35.33
C THR A 50 11.55 33.33 34.41
N ARG A 51 11.37 33.29 33.08
CA ARG A 51 12.40 33.73 32.14
C ARG A 51 12.38 35.25 32.01
N GLU A 52 13.54 35.87 32.24
CA GLU A 52 13.70 37.31 32.07
C GLU A 52 13.33 37.72 30.64
N THR A 53 12.30 38.54 30.48
CA THR A 53 11.97 39.15 29.18
C THR A 53 13.15 40.01 28.73
N ARG A 54 13.84 39.57 27.67
CA ARG A 54 14.97 40.31 27.09
C ARG A 54 14.51 41.71 26.69
N ARG A 55 15.22 42.74 27.18
CA ARG A 55 14.93 44.13 26.83
C ARG A 55 15.42 44.39 25.41
N THR A 56 14.50 44.63 24.50
CA THR A 56 14.77 44.87 23.08
C THR A 56 14.53 46.34 22.75
N PRO A 57 15.44 47.01 22.01
CA PRO A 57 15.18 48.35 21.52
C PRO A 57 13.96 48.39 20.58
N ALA A 58 13.20 49.49 20.61
CA ALA A 58 12.10 49.68 19.66
C ALA A 58 12.61 49.87 18.22
N LEU A 59 11.83 49.39 17.24
CA LEU A 59 12.08 49.62 15.82
C LEU A 59 11.86 51.10 15.49
N ARG A 60 12.90 51.79 14.99
CA ARG A 60 12.78 53.21 14.63
C ARG A 60 11.91 53.38 13.38
N ASN A 61 11.05 54.40 13.35
CA ASN A 61 10.11 54.65 12.24
C ASN A 61 10.78 54.62 10.85
N LYS A 62 11.94 55.26 10.69
CA LYS A 62 12.69 55.27 9.42
C LYS A 62 13.07 53.86 8.93
N VAL A 63 13.40 52.95 9.86
CA VAL A 63 13.76 51.56 9.54
C VAL A 63 12.49 50.77 9.20
N TYR A 64 11.42 50.97 9.98
CA TYR A 64 10.13 50.36 9.71
C TYR A 64 9.59 50.72 8.31
N GLU A 65 9.61 52.01 7.94
CA GLU A 65 9.15 52.48 6.62
C GLU A 65 9.90 51.80 5.47
N ARG A 66 11.22 51.64 5.60
CA ARG A 66 12.03 50.94 4.58
C ARG A 66 11.77 49.43 4.52
N LEU A 67 11.57 48.78 5.67
CA LEU A 67 11.17 47.37 5.70
C LEU A 67 9.78 47.18 5.05
N ALA A 68 8.84 48.08 5.33
CA ALA A 68 7.51 48.05 4.73
C ALA A 68 7.56 48.30 3.21
N GLU A 69 8.42 49.19 2.73
CA GLU A 69 8.66 49.41 1.30
C GLU A 69 9.20 48.13 0.63
N ALA A 70 10.22 47.50 1.22
CA ALA A 70 10.76 46.24 0.72
C ALA A 70 9.71 45.11 0.73
N GLN A 71 8.90 45.03 1.79
CA GLN A 71 7.81 44.06 1.88
C GLN A 71 6.73 44.30 0.80
N THR A 72 6.36 45.55 0.54
CA THR A 72 5.40 45.91 -0.52
C THR A 72 5.90 45.45 -1.89
N LEU A 73 7.19 45.64 -2.18
CA LEU A 73 7.80 45.13 -3.41
C LEU A 73 7.80 43.60 -3.46
N ALA A 74 8.09 42.94 -2.34
CA ALA A 74 8.05 41.48 -2.22
C ALA A 74 6.64 40.92 -2.50
N GLU A 75 5.61 41.54 -1.93
CA GLU A 75 4.20 41.16 -2.15
C GLU A 75 3.79 41.38 -3.61
N ALA A 76 4.32 42.41 -4.27
CA ALA A 76 4.18 42.64 -5.70
C ALA A 76 5.04 41.69 -6.57
N LYS A 77 5.75 40.73 -5.96
CA LYS A 77 6.73 39.82 -6.60
C LYS A 77 7.93 40.50 -7.23
N ASP A 78 8.15 41.79 -6.96
CA ASP A 78 9.38 42.49 -7.29
C ASP A 78 10.45 42.18 -6.23
N TYR A 79 10.94 40.94 -6.28
CA TYR A 79 11.96 40.49 -5.35
C TYR A 79 13.34 41.08 -5.64
N ALA A 80 13.55 41.72 -6.80
CA ALA A 80 14.79 42.40 -7.13
C ALA A 80 14.82 43.78 -6.47
N GLY A 81 13.73 44.54 -6.61
CA GLY A 81 13.55 45.82 -5.91
C GLY A 81 13.58 45.66 -4.40
N ALA A 82 12.86 44.68 -3.86
CA ALA A 82 12.88 44.38 -2.42
C ALA A 82 14.31 44.07 -1.93
N ALA A 83 15.04 43.22 -2.65
CA ALA A 83 16.42 42.87 -2.30
C ALA A 83 17.37 44.07 -2.40
N ALA A 84 17.16 45.01 -3.34
CA ALA A 84 17.97 46.21 -3.45
C ALA A 84 17.84 47.11 -2.21
N ILE A 85 16.61 47.32 -1.71
CA ILE A 85 16.38 48.08 -0.46
C ILE A 85 17.08 47.42 0.71
N LEU A 86 16.91 46.10 0.86
CA LEU A 86 17.48 45.39 2.01
C LEU A 86 19.01 45.28 1.92
N ASN A 87 19.59 45.19 0.72
CA ASN A 87 21.03 45.22 0.51
C ASN A 87 21.63 46.58 0.91
N ASP A 88 20.96 47.68 0.59
CA ASP A 88 21.35 49.03 1.03
C ASP A 88 21.35 49.13 2.57
N MET A 89 20.32 48.59 3.22
CA MET A 89 20.21 48.57 4.69
C MET A 89 21.31 47.75 5.38
N ILE A 90 21.87 46.73 4.73
CA ILE A 90 22.97 45.91 5.25
C ILE A 90 24.35 46.25 4.63
N SER A 91 24.48 47.37 3.94
CA SER A 91 25.79 47.94 3.58
C SER A 91 26.63 48.21 4.84
N GLU A 92 27.95 48.39 4.72
CA GLU A 92 28.80 48.62 5.91
C GLU A 92 28.32 49.79 6.78
N ASP A 93 27.92 50.89 6.16
CA ASP A 93 27.37 52.06 6.85
C ASP A 93 25.95 51.80 7.36
N GLY A 94 25.13 51.08 6.58
CA GLY A 94 23.78 50.66 6.97
C GLY A 94 23.77 49.78 8.23
N LYS A 95 24.66 48.77 8.29
CA LYS A 95 24.80 47.87 9.46
C LYS A 95 25.19 48.63 10.72
N ARG A 96 26.11 49.59 10.64
CA ARG A 96 26.52 50.42 11.79
C ARG A 96 25.41 51.33 12.28
N ALA A 97 24.48 51.71 11.40
CA ALA A 97 23.36 52.57 11.75
C ALA A 97 22.23 51.82 12.46
N LEU A 98 22.08 50.50 12.26
CA LEU A 98 21.01 49.66 12.81
C LEU A 98 21.39 49.08 14.18
N ASN A 99 20.40 48.96 15.06
CA ASN A 99 20.56 48.14 16.26
C ASN A 99 20.34 46.65 15.93
N SER A 100 20.69 45.76 16.87
CA SER A 100 20.63 44.30 16.66
C SER A 100 19.22 43.78 16.34
N TYR A 101 18.18 44.34 16.94
CA TYR A 101 16.79 43.97 16.64
C TYR A 101 16.37 44.41 15.23
N GLU A 102 16.75 45.62 14.82
CA GLU A 102 16.49 46.12 13.47
C GLU A 102 17.24 45.31 12.41
N LEU A 103 18.51 45.02 12.66
CA LEU A 103 19.34 44.21 11.77
C LEU A 103 18.79 42.76 11.67
N ALA A 104 18.29 42.19 12.76
CA ALA A 104 17.59 40.91 12.75
C ALA A 104 16.34 40.94 11.85
N ASN A 105 15.54 42.01 11.87
CA ASN A 105 14.38 42.12 10.99
C ASN A 105 14.76 42.26 9.52
N VAL A 106 15.85 42.97 9.20
CA VAL A 106 16.37 43.05 7.83
C VAL A 106 16.83 41.69 7.33
N TYR A 107 17.57 40.93 8.14
CA TYR A 107 17.97 39.57 7.78
C TYR A 107 16.77 38.62 7.67
N ASN A 108 15.78 38.74 8.54
CA ASN A 108 14.54 37.95 8.47
C ASN A 108 13.82 38.15 7.13
N LEU A 109 13.70 39.39 6.64
CA LEU A 109 13.07 39.67 5.36
C LEU A 109 13.92 39.19 4.16
N HIS A 110 15.26 39.30 4.25
CA HIS A 110 16.16 38.68 3.27
C HIS A 110 16.00 37.15 3.20
N ALA A 111 15.85 36.51 4.36
CA ALA A 111 15.63 35.07 4.46
C ALA A 111 14.30 34.66 3.82
N PHE A 112 13.24 35.43 4.08
CA PHE A 112 11.92 35.26 3.45
C PHE A 112 11.99 35.42 1.93
N LEU A 113 12.65 36.48 1.42
CA LEU A 113 12.82 36.68 -0.02
C LEU A 113 13.59 35.52 -0.68
N SER A 114 14.63 35.02 -0.01
CA SER A 114 15.42 33.89 -0.51
C SER A 114 14.58 32.61 -0.53
N TYR A 115 13.76 32.38 0.51
CA TYR A 115 12.81 31.27 0.55
C TYR A 115 11.77 31.35 -0.58
N ALA A 116 11.20 32.53 -0.83
CA ALA A 116 10.23 32.76 -1.90
C ALA A 116 10.81 32.57 -3.31
N LYS A 117 12.14 32.65 -3.44
CA LYS A 117 12.90 32.31 -4.66
C LYS A 117 13.39 30.87 -4.70
N GLU A 118 13.00 30.05 -3.72
CA GLU A 118 13.45 28.67 -3.53
C GLU A 118 14.97 28.53 -3.31
N ASP A 119 15.66 29.63 -2.96
CA ASP A 119 17.06 29.63 -2.53
C ASP A 119 17.16 29.31 -1.04
N TYR A 120 16.89 28.04 -0.71
CA TYR A 120 16.92 27.54 0.67
C TYR A 120 18.30 27.66 1.33
N PRO A 121 19.44 27.40 0.65
CA PRO A 121 20.76 27.63 1.24
C PRO A 121 20.98 29.08 1.66
N GLN A 122 20.60 30.05 0.82
CA GLN A 122 20.76 31.45 1.17
C GLN A 122 19.76 31.90 2.25
N SER A 123 18.52 31.41 2.19
CA SER A 123 17.52 31.64 3.23
C SER A 123 18.03 31.19 4.60
N LEU A 124 18.60 29.98 4.68
CA LEU A 124 19.20 29.43 5.89
C LEU A 124 20.32 30.33 6.43
N ARG A 125 21.23 30.81 5.56
CA ARG A 125 22.32 31.71 5.97
C ARG A 125 21.79 33.01 6.57
N TYR A 126 20.72 33.59 6.01
CA TYR A 126 20.13 34.81 6.57
C TYR A 126 19.43 34.55 7.91
N TYR A 127 18.70 33.44 8.07
CA TYR A 127 18.13 33.09 9.38
C TYR A 127 19.21 32.80 10.43
N GLU A 128 20.35 32.22 10.06
CA GLU A 128 21.51 32.10 10.95
C GLU A 128 22.05 33.47 11.38
N GLN A 129 22.03 34.47 10.49
CA GLN A 129 22.39 35.85 10.86
C GLN A 129 21.38 36.51 11.81
N VAL A 130 20.10 36.13 11.74
CA VAL A 130 19.07 36.59 12.69
C VAL A 130 19.41 36.11 14.11
N ILE A 131 19.62 34.80 14.30
CA ILE A 131 19.91 34.24 15.63
C ILE A 131 21.29 34.62 16.17
N ALA A 132 22.20 35.09 15.31
CA ALA A 132 23.50 35.61 15.72
C ALA A 132 23.42 37.05 16.30
N GLN A 133 22.29 37.74 16.15
CA GLN A 133 22.13 39.09 16.71
C GLN A 133 21.95 39.03 18.23
N PRO A 134 22.67 39.87 19.00
CA PRO A 134 22.48 39.95 20.44
C PRO A 134 21.13 40.59 20.78
N ASP A 135 20.60 40.23 21.96
CA ASP A 135 19.41 40.85 22.56
C ASP A 135 18.16 40.88 21.66
N ILE A 136 17.96 39.89 20.77
CA ILE A 136 16.70 39.75 20.03
C ILE A 136 15.57 39.19 20.91
N PRO A 137 14.28 39.50 20.61
CA PRO A 137 13.15 38.97 21.36
C PRO A 137 13.18 37.44 21.39
N LEU A 138 12.93 36.84 22.55
CA LEU A 138 12.97 35.38 22.70
C LEU A 138 11.99 34.67 21.74
N ALA A 139 10.79 35.23 21.54
CA ALA A 139 9.82 34.70 20.59
C ALA A 139 10.36 34.70 19.15
N MET A 140 11.09 35.74 18.75
CA MET A 140 11.73 35.82 17.43
C MET A 140 12.81 34.75 17.28
N GLU A 141 13.65 34.56 18.30
CA GLU A 141 14.68 33.52 18.30
C GLU A 141 14.06 32.11 18.17
N ILE A 142 13.05 31.81 18.99
CA ILE A 142 12.34 30.51 18.98
C ILE A 142 11.71 30.27 17.60
N ASN A 143 10.98 31.24 17.06
CA ASN A 143 10.36 31.09 15.74
C ASN A 143 11.41 30.89 14.63
N THR A 144 12.50 31.67 14.68
CA THR A 144 13.58 31.56 13.68
C THR A 144 14.27 30.19 13.71
N ARG A 145 14.54 29.65 14.91
CA ARG A 145 15.13 28.31 15.07
C ARG A 145 14.23 27.22 14.52
N PHE A 146 12.91 27.33 14.68
CA PHE A 146 11.97 26.40 14.07
C PHE A 146 12.06 26.44 12.53
N THR A 147 12.06 27.65 11.95
CA THR A 147 12.21 27.82 10.50
C THR A 147 13.53 27.24 9.99
N ILE A 148 14.63 27.45 10.71
CA ILE A 148 15.94 26.83 10.39
C ILE A 148 15.82 25.30 10.34
N ALA A 149 15.18 24.68 11.33
CA ALA A 149 14.95 23.24 11.33
C ALA A 149 14.14 22.79 10.11
N GLN A 150 13.04 23.49 9.79
CA GLN A 150 12.22 23.20 8.61
C GLN A 150 13.02 23.31 7.30
N LEU A 151 13.89 24.33 7.18
CA LEU A 151 14.75 24.49 6.00
C LEU A 151 15.77 23.37 5.86
N TYR A 152 16.27 22.82 6.97
CA TYR A 152 17.10 21.61 6.92
C TYR A 152 16.30 20.41 6.43
N PHE A 153 15.05 20.23 6.87
CA PHE A 153 14.16 19.17 6.38
C PHE A 153 13.86 19.31 4.88
N VAL A 154 13.56 20.51 4.40
CA VAL A 154 13.30 20.77 2.96
C VAL A 154 14.54 20.47 2.11
N GLN A 155 15.73 20.72 2.63
CA GLN A 155 17.00 20.40 1.96
C GLN A 155 17.47 18.96 2.18
N GLU A 156 16.63 18.09 2.76
CA GLU A 156 16.96 16.70 3.09
C GLU A 156 18.18 16.52 4.00
N LYS A 157 18.55 17.57 4.74
CA LYS A 157 19.62 17.57 5.73
C LYS A 157 19.08 17.04 7.07
N TRP A 158 18.66 15.78 7.06
CA TRP A 158 17.85 15.18 8.13
C TRP A 158 18.47 15.32 9.52
N GLN A 159 19.74 14.96 9.70
CA GLN A 159 20.40 15.04 11.01
C GLN A 159 20.50 16.47 11.52
N GLN A 160 20.86 17.42 10.65
CA GLN A 160 20.94 18.84 11.01
C GLN A 160 19.56 19.41 11.37
N GLY A 161 18.51 18.99 10.67
CA GLY A 161 17.13 19.35 10.99
C GLY A 161 16.67 18.81 12.34
N ILE A 162 17.00 17.56 12.65
CA ILE A 162 16.74 16.93 13.95
C ILE A 162 17.46 17.71 15.06
N ASP A 163 18.76 17.95 14.90
CA ASP A 163 19.56 18.65 15.92
C ASP A 163 19.04 20.08 16.15
N ALA A 164 18.70 20.80 15.08
CA ALA A 164 18.10 22.13 15.16
C ALA A 164 16.72 22.12 15.84
N LEU A 165 15.91 21.10 15.56
CA LEU A 165 14.57 20.97 16.13
C LEU A 165 14.64 20.59 17.62
N LEU A 166 15.57 19.73 18.02
CA LEU A 166 15.81 19.39 19.44
C LEU A 166 16.23 20.62 20.24
N MET A 167 17.12 21.45 19.69
CA MET A 167 17.49 22.74 20.29
C MET A 167 16.27 23.66 20.44
N TRP A 168 15.36 23.67 19.47
CA TRP A 168 14.11 24.41 19.56
C TRP A 168 13.19 23.86 20.67
N PHE A 169 13.11 22.54 20.85
CA PHE A 169 12.35 21.89 21.92
C PHE A 169 12.87 22.30 23.31
N GLU A 170 14.18 22.45 23.51
CA GLU A 170 14.76 22.91 24.79
C GLU A 170 14.33 24.35 25.14
N MET A 171 14.08 25.18 24.12
CA MET A 171 13.68 26.57 24.30
C MET A 171 12.17 26.76 24.42
N ASN A 172 11.36 25.89 23.83
CA ASN A 172 9.91 26.04 23.81
C ASN A 172 9.23 25.24 24.93
N GLU A 173 8.57 25.93 25.86
CA GLU A 173 7.88 25.30 26.99
C GLU A 173 6.61 24.55 26.62
N LYS A 174 5.99 24.90 25.49
CA LYS A 174 4.76 24.28 25.00
C LYS A 174 4.89 23.95 23.51
N PRO A 175 5.71 22.96 23.16
CA PRO A 175 5.75 22.45 21.79
C PRO A 175 4.37 22.00 21.35
N ASN A 176 4.01 22.27 20.09
CA ASN A 176 2.74 21.78 19.53
C ASN A 176 2.93 20.38 18.93
N ALA A 177 1.82 19.66 18.73
CA ALA A 177 1.84 18.31 18.14
C ALA A 177 2.54 18.25 16.77
N GLY A 178 2.44 19.31 15.95
CA GLY A 178 3.09 19.37 14.64
C GLY A 178 4.62 19.33 14.72
N ALA A 179 5.23 19.90 15.76
CA ALA A 179 6.67 19.83 15.97
C ALA A 179 7.14 18.40 16.28
N TYR A 180 6.37 17.66 17.09
CA TYR A 180 6.64 16.24 17.36
C TYR A 180 6.53 15.39 16.09
N VAL A 181 5.54 15.64 15.23
CA VAL A 181 5.45 14.93 13.93
C VAL A 181 6.62 15.25 13.01
N LEU A 182 7.06 16.52 12.95
CA LEU A 182 8.24 16.89 12.17
C LEU A 182 9.50 16.16 12.68
N LEU A 183 9.66 16.06 14.00
CA LEU A 183 10.75 15.32 14.61
C LEU A 183 10.65 13.81 14.31
N ALA A 184 9.45 13.24 14.37
CA ALA A 184 9.18 11.85 13.99
C ALA A 184 9.57 11.57 12.53
N GLN A 185 9.20 12.46 11.61
CA GLN A 185 9.59 12.36 10.20
C GLN A 185 11.11 12.43 10.03
N GLY A 186 11.79 13.30 10.76
CA GLY A 186 13.25 13.34 10.78
C GLY A 186 13.87 12.03 11.23
N TYR A 187 13.44 11.52 12.38
CA TYR A 187 13.91 10.24 12.90
C TYR A 187 13.63 9.07 11.94
N TYR A 188 12.48 9.09 11.27
CA TYR A 188 12.15 8.11 10.24
C TYR A 188 13.17 8.12 9.10
N GLN A 189 13.53 9.29 8.56
CA GLN A 189 14.49 9.39 7.44
C GLN A 189 15.89 8.90 7.82
N VAL A 190 16.31 9.11 9.07
CA VAL A 190 17.59 8.58 9.59
C VAL A 190 17.47 7.17 10.19
N LYS A 191 16.35 6.48 9.93
CA LYS A 191 16.08 5.09 10.33
C LYS A 191 16.11 4.84 11.84
N ARG A 192 15.78 5.86 12.64
CA ARG A 192 15.59 5.75 14.09
C ARG A 192 14.10 5.55 14.38
N TYR A 193 13.57 4.39 14.02
CA TYR A 193 12.13 4.12 14.01
C TYR A 193 11.48 4.15 15.40
N ASP A 194 12.18 3.72 16.45
CA ASP A 194 11.66 3.81 17.82
C ASP A 194 11.40 5.27 18.22
N LEU A 195 12.38 6.15 17.99
CA LEU A 195 12.21 7.57 18.25
C LEU A 195 11.16 8.21 17.34
N ALA A 196 11.05 7.76 16.09
CA ALA A 196 9.99 8.22 15.20
C ALA A 196 8.60 7.86 15.77
N LEU A 197 8.45 6.64 16.28
CA LEU A 197 7.21 6.14 16.84
C LEU A 197 6.82 6.92 18.10
N ASP A 198 7.74 7.04 19.07
CA ASP A 198 7.50 7.77 20.32
C ASP A 198 7.00 9.21 20.05
N ASN A 199 7.58 9.87 19.06
CA ASN A 199 7.24 11.25 18.72
C ASN A 199 5.88 11.36 18.01
N VAL A 200 5.54 10.45 17.08
CA VAL A 200 4.22 10.50 16.43
C VAL A 200 3.10 10.10 17.39
N GLU A 201 3.34 9.14 18.29
CA GLU A 201 2.42 8.79 19.37
C GLU A 201 2.16 9.98 20.29
N THR A 202 3.23 10.70 20.67
CA THR A 202 3.10 11.93 21.47
C THR A 202 2.19 12.95 20.78
N ALA A 203 2.39 13.18 19.47
CA ALA A 203 1.57 14.11 18.71
C ALA A 203 0.08 13.69 18.64
N ILE A 204 -0.17 12.39 18.44
CA ILE A 204 -1.52 11.80 18.42
C ILE A 204 -2.19 11.98 19.78
N ALA A 205 -1.51 11.58 20.86
CA ALA A 205 -2.02 11.68 22.23
C ALA A 205 -2.34 13.13 22.64
N MET A 206 -1.53 14.10 22.19
CA MET A 206 -1.80 15.53 22.42
C MET A 206 -3.12 15.98 21.78
N HIS A 207 -3.42 15.56 20.55
CA HIS A 207 -4.69 15.91 19.90
C HIS A 207 -5.87 15.18 20.54
N GLU A 208 -5.74 13.89 20.80
CA GLU A 208 -6.80 13.09 21.43
C GLU A 208 -7.14 13.59 22.84
N GLY A 209 -6.13 13.98 23.64
CA GLY A 209 -6.31 14.58 24.96
C GLY A 209 -7.02 15.94 24.93
N GLU A 210 -6.97 16.65 23.80
CA GLU A 210 -7.73 17.89 23.56
C GLU A 210 -9.11 17.64 22.95
N GLY A 211 -9.52 16.38 22.77
CA GLY A 211 -10.77 16.01 22.09
C GLY A 211 -10.77 16.32 20.59
N LYS A 212 -9.58 16.49 19.99
CA LYS A 212 -9.40 16.75 18.56
C LYS A 212 -9.03 15.46 17.84
N LEU A 213 -9.54 15.30 16.63
CA LEU A 213 -9.16 14.19 15.76
C LEU A 213 -7.78 14.46 15.14
N PRO A 214 -6.75 13.62 15.41
CA PRO A 214 -5.43 13.74 14.80
C PRO A 214 -5.47 13.57 13.28
N LYS A 215 -4.58 14.25 12.55
CA LYS A 215 -4.54 14.16 11.08
C LYS A 215 -4.28 12.73 10.60
N GLU A 216 -4.96 12.32 9.53
CA GLU A 216 -4.81 11.00 8.89
C GLU A 216 -3.35 10.59 8.66
N GLN A 217 -2.49 11.53 8.25
CA GLN A 217 -1.08 11.26 7.98
C GLN A 217 -0.26 10.86 9.21
N TRP A 218 -0.68 11.27 10.41
CA TRP A 218 -0.01 10.90 11.65
C TRP A 218 -0.27 9.44 11.98
N TYR A 219 -1.54 9.00 11.85
CA TYR A 219 -1.92 7.60 11.95
C TYR A 219 -1.25 6.75 10.86
N ASN A 220 -1.14 7.24 9.62
CA ASN A 220 -0.42 6.50 8.57
C ASN A 220 1.07 6.28 8.93
N LEU A 221 1.74 7.29 9.49
CA LEU A 221 3.13 7.16 9.95
C LEU A 221 3.23 6.16 11.12
N ALA A 222 2.38 6.30 12.14
CA ALA A 222 2.34 5.37 13.28
C ALA A 222 2.08 3.92 12.83
N ARG A 223 1.07 3.69 11.96
CA ARG A 223 0.77 2.37 11.39
C ARG A 223 1.99 1.75 10.70
N PHE A 224 2.69 2.54 9.87
CA PHE A 224 3.88 2.07 9.17
C PHE A 224 4.96 1.64 10.17
N LEU A 225 5.20 2.45 11.20
CA LEU A 225 6.22 2.18 12.22
C LEU A 225 5.87 0.95 13.09
N TYR A 226 4.61 0.78 13.47
CA TYR A 226 4.17 -0.44 14.16
C TYR A 226 4.34 -1.68 13.30
N PHE A 227 3.99 -1.61 12.01
CA PHE A 227 4.15 -2.73 11.09
C PHE A 227 5.62 -3.12 10.92
N ASP A 228 6.53 -2.15 10.77
CA ASP A 228 7.99 -2.41 10.68
C ASP A 228 8.55 -3.08 11.94
N LYS A 229 7.99 -2.75 13.11
CA LYS A 229 8.31 -3.39 14.40
C LYS A 229 7.63 -4.74 14.61
N GLU A 230 6.89 -5.24 13.63
CA GLU A 230 6.04 -6.44 13.72
C GLU A 230 4.98 -6.36 14.84
N ASP A 231 4.67 -5.15 15.33
CA ASP A 231 3.60 -4.89 16.29
C ASP A 231 2.26 -4.78 15.55
N PHE A 232 1.77 -5.94 15.14
CA PHE A 232 0.56 -6.06 14.35
C PHE A 232 -0.71 -5.69 15.14
N ASP A 233 -0.70 -5.78 16.47
CA ASP A 233 -1.84 -5.40 17.29
C ASP A 233 -2.02 -3.88 17.30
N SER A 234 -0.94 -3.13 17.59
CA SER A 234 -0.99 -1.66 17.53
C SER A 234 -1.25 -1.14 16.11
N ALA A 235 -0.68 -1.78 15.09
CA ALA A 235 -0.97 -1.44 13.69
C ALA A 235 -2.44 -1.67 13.32
N LEU A 236 -3.08 -2.75 13.82
CA LEU A 236 -4.51 -2.99 13.65
C LEU A 236 -5.37 -1.96 14.38
N ASP A 237 -5.00 -1.56 15.59
CA ASP A 237 -5.73 -0.52 16.34
C ASP A 237 -5.70 0.82 15.59
N VAL A 238 -4.54 1.21 15.05
CA VAL A 238 -4.44 2.39 14.18
C VAL A 238 -5.26 2.23 12.91
N LEU A 239 -5.26 1.05 12.28
CA LEU A 239 -6.08 0.77 11.10
C LEU A 239 -7.59 0.87 11.40
N ASN A 240 -8.04 0.41 12.57
CA ASN A 240 -9.43 0.55 13.00
C ASN A 240 -9.82 2.02 13.14
N THR A 241 -8.96 2.84 13.75
CA THR A 241 -9.14 4.29 13.84
C THR A 241 -9.22 4.94 12.44
N LEU A 242 -8.32 4.55 11.54
CA LEU A 242 -8.32 5.00 10.15
C LEU A 242 -9.60 4.59 9.40
N ILE A 243 -10.09 3.37 9.60
CA ILE A 243 -11.34 2.90 8.99
C ILE A 243 -12.55 3.72 9.48
N ILE A 244 -12.60 4.03 10.78
CA ILE A 244 -13.73 4.76 11.39
C ILE A 244 -13.75 6.23 10.97
N TYR A 245 -12.61 6.92 11.06
CA TYR A 245 -12.55 8.37 10.89
C TYR A 245 -12.09 8.82 9.50
N TYR A 246 -11.39 7.95 8.77
CA TYR A 246 -10.82 8.23 7.45
C TYR A 246 -11.09 7.08 6.46
N PRO A 247 -12.34 6.65 6.26
CA PRO A 247 -12.66 5.42 5.55
C PRO A 247 -12.14 5.45 4.11
N LYS A 248 -11.17 4.57 3.81
CA LYS A 248 -10.61 4.34 2.47
C LYS A 248 -10.40 2.86 2.25
N LYS A 249 -10.60 2.39 1.01
CA LYS A 249 -10.43 0.98 0.63
C LYS A 249 -9.14 0.35 1.14
N GLN A 250 -8.06 1.11 1.07
CA GLN A 250 -6.73 0.62 1.40
C GLN A 250 -6.62 0.19 2.87
N TYR A 251 -7.40 0.78 3.77
CA TYR A 251 -7.34 0.44 5.19
C TYR A 251 -8.01 -0.90 5.50
N TRP A 252 -9.14 -1.20 4.85
CA TRP A 252 -9.78 -2.50 4.91
C TRP A 252 -8.88 -3.62 4.37
N VAL A 253 -8.29 -3.41 3.18
CA VAL A 253 -7.41 -4.39 2.54
C VAL A 253 -6.13 -4.62 3.37
N GLN A 254 -5.53 -3.54 3.90
CA GLN A 254 -4.34 -3.66 4.77
C GLN A 254 -4.66 -4.40 6.07
N ALA A 255 -5.79 -4.09 6.72
CA ALA A 255 -6.19 -4.78 7.95
C ALA A 255 -6.51 -6.26 7.68
N SER A 256 -7.13 -6.59 6.54
CA SER A 256 -7.32 -7.99 6.10
C SER A 256 -5.98 -8.72 5.98
N HIS A 257 -5.00 -8.15 5.26
CA HIS A 257 -3.67 -8.74 5.12
C HIS A 257 -2.98 -8.93 6.46
N LEU A 258 -3.12 -7.97 7.38
CA LEU A 258 -2.50 -8.03 8.70
C LEU A 258 -3.11 -9.14 9.58
N TYR A 259 -4.42 -9.37 9.51
CA TYR A 259 -5.02 -10.56 10.11
C TYR A 259 -4.52 -11.86 9.48
N GLY A 260 -4.22 -11.86 8.18
CA GLY A 260 -3.57 -12.97 7.50
C GLY A 260 -2.18 -13.29 8.06
N GLU A 261 -1.35 -12.28 8.31
CA GLU A 261 -0.04 -12.44 8.96
C GLU A 261 -0.17 -13.01 10.39
N LYS A 262 -1.23 -12.60 11.10
CA LYS A 262 -1.60 -13.15 12.41
C LYS A 262 -2.26 -14.53 12.34
N LYS A 263 -2.46 -15.09 11.14
CA LYS A 263 -3.16 -16.36 10.89
C LYS A 263 -4.60 -16.37 11.39
N ASP A 264 -5.22 -15.20 11.49
CA ASP A 264 -6.65 -15.05 11.77
C ASP A 264 -7.41 -15.00 10.45
N GLU A 265 -7.53 -16.17 9.83
CA GLU A 265 -8.21 -16.34 8.55
C GLU A 265 -9.68 -15.86 8.57
N PRO A 266 -10.47 -16.07 9.64
CA PRO A 266 -11.84 -15.56 9.71
C PRO A 266 -11.91 -14.03 9.64
N ARG A 267 -11.10 -13.30 10.41
CA ARG A 267 -11.08 -11.83 10.37
C ARG A 267 -10.45 -11.29 9.09
N GLN A 268 -9.45 -11.98 8.55
CA GLN A 268 -8.89 -11.68 7.23
C GLN A 268 -9.99 -11.69 6.15
N LEU A 269 -10.75 -12.80 6.07
CA LEU A 269 -11.84 -12.92 5.10
C LEU A 269 -12.91 -11.86 5.33
N ALA A 270 -13.39 -11.68 6.56
CA ALA A 270 -14.46 -10.73 6.87
C ALA A 270 -14.13 -9.29 6.45
N LEU A 271 -12.88 -8.84 6.65
CA LEU A 271 -12.48 -7.50 6.22
C LEU A 271 -12.33 -7.36 4.70
N MET A 272 -11.82 -8.39 4.01
CA MET A 272 -11.75 -8.37 2.55
C MET A 272 -13.14 -8.41 1.93
N GLU A 273 -14.05 -9.22 2.50
CA GLU A 273 -15.46 -9.29 2.09
C GLU A 273 -16.16 -7.94 2.30
N ALA A 274 -15.96 -7.30 3.46
CA ALA A 274 -16.49 -5.96 3.71
C ALA A 274 -16.00 -4.93 2.67
N ALA A 275 -14.73 -5.01 2.24
CA ALA A 275 -14.22 -4.17 1.16
C ALA A 275 -14.87 -4.51 -0.19
N TYR A 276 -15.05 -5.80 -0.49
CA TYR A 276 -15.68 -6.27 -1.71
C TYR A 276 -17.13 -5.80 -1.84
N GLU A 277 -17.93 -5.97 -0.79
CA GLU A 277 -19.35 -5.58 -0.75
C GLU A 277 -19.55 -4.07 -0.88
N GLN A 278 -18.58 -3.27 -0.42
CA GLN A 278 -18.57 -1.81 -0.61
C GLN A 278 -18.13 -1.39 -2.03
N GLY A 279 -17.81 -2.34 -2.92
CA GLY A 279 -17.32 -2.04 -4.27
C GLY A 279 -15.91 -1.46 -4.30
N PHE A 280 -15.12 -1.67 -3.24
CA PHE A 280 -13.78 -1.09 -3.12
C PHE A 280 -12.68 -1.86 -3.84
N LEU A 281 -12.90 -3.14 -4.16
CA LEU A 281 -11.92 -3.98 -4.86
C LEU A 281 -12.04 -3.74 -6.36
N ASP A 282 -11.11 -2.97 -6.92
CA ASP A 282 -11.12 -2.48 -8.30
C ASP A 282 -9.90 -2.92 -9.10
N ARG A 283 -9.11 -3.87 -8.57
CA ARG A 283 -7.96 -4.45 -9.26
C ARG A 283 -8.07 -5.96 -9.40
N SER A 284 -7.54 -6.48 -10.51
CA SER A 284 -7.48 -7.92 -10.76
C SER A 284 -6.83 -8.69 -9.61
N SER A 285 -5.75 -8.18 -9.02
CA SER A 285 -5.05 -8.85 -7.92
C SER A 285 -5.90 -8.96 -6.66
N GLU A 286 -6.76 -7.98 -6.38
CA GLU A 286 -7.63 -7.97 -5.20
C GLU A 286 -8.77 -8.99 -5.35
N LEU A 287 -9.40 -9.05 -6.52
CA LEU A 287 -10.45 -10.02 -6.82
C LEU A 287 -9.90 -11.45 -6.85
N VAL A 288 -8.68 -11.63 -7.37
CA VAL A 288 -7.96 -12.91 -7.32
C VAL A 288 -7.65 -13.31 -5.87
N THR A 289 -7.15 -12.39 -5.05
CA THR A 289 -6.94 -12.66 -3.62
C THR A 289 -8.25 -13.03 -2.93
N MET A 290 -9.34 -12.29 -3.17
CA MET A 290 -10.66 -12.59 -2.59
C MET A 290 -11.13 -13.99 -2.95
N ALA A 291 -11.00 -14.40 -4.21
CA ALA A 291 -11.35 -15.74 -4.63
C ALA A 291 -10.51 -16.83 -3.94
N TYR A 292 -9.21 -16.60 -3.73
CA TYR A 292 -8.39 -17.53 -2.94
C TYR A 292 -8.80 -17.58 -1.47
N LEU A 293 -9.18 -16.46 -0.86
CA LEU A 293 -9.70 -16.44 0.51
C LEU A 293 -10.99 -17.25 0.62
N TYR A 294 -11.91 -17.11 -0.34
CA TYR A 294 -13.11 -17.96 -0.40
C TYR A 294 -12.79 -19.44 -0.58
N LEU A 295 -11.84 -19.79 -1.45
CA LEU A 295 -11.43 -21.19 -1.62
C LEU A 295 -10.81 -21.78 -0.34
N ASN A 296 -10.00 -21.01 0.36
CA ASN A 296 -9.42 -21.41 1.65
C ASN A 296 -10.50 -21.60 2.72
N ALA A 297 -11.54 -20.77 2.69
CA ALA A 297 -12.71 -20.89 3.56
C ALA A 297 -13.74 -21.94 3.09
N GLU A 298 -13.37 -22.82 2.15
CA GLU A 298 -14.23 -23.87 1.59
C GLU A 298 -15.54 -23.33 0.97
N ALA A 299 -15.48 -22.12 0.42
CA ALA A 299 -16.60 -21.39 -0.18
C ALA A 299 -16.45 -21.23 -1.71
N PRO A 300 -16.30 -22.32 -2.49
CA PRO A 300 -15.89 -22.26 -3.89
C PRO A 300 -16.92 -21.58 -4.82
N TYR A 301 -18.20 -21.59 -4.47
CA TYR A 301 -19.23 -20.87 -5.23
C TYR A 301 -18.93 -19.36 -5.26
N TYR A 302 -18.62 -18.77 -4.11
CA TYR A 302 -18.31 -17.35 -4.00
C TYR A 302 -16.98 -17.02 -4.69
N ALA A 303 -15.99 -17.90 -4.61
CA ALA A 303 -14.73 -17.75 -5.35
C ALA A 303 -14.95 -17.66 -6.87
N GLY A 304 -15.75 -18.58 -7.43
CA GLY A 304 -16.11 -18.56 -8.85
C GLY A 304 -16.88 -17.29 -9.23
N ALA A 305 -17.86 -16.90 -8.39
CA ALA A 305 -18.71 -15.74 -8.61
C ALA A 305 -17.91 -14.43 -8.66
N VAL A 306 -16.97 -14.24 -7.73
CA VAL A 306 -16.14 -13.02 -7.69
C VAL A 306 -15.30 -12.85 -8.95
N ILE A 307 -14.65 -13.92 -9.40
CA ILE A 307 -13.81 -13.84 -10.61
C ILE A 307 -14.65 -13.67 -11.86
N GLU A 308 -15.78 -14.41 -11.97
CA GLU A 308 -16.70 -14.29 -13.10
C GLU A 308 -17.26 -12.87 -13.21
N LYS A 309 -17.72 -12.29 -12.10
CA LYS A 309 -18.16 -10.89 -12.06
C LYS A 309 -17.01 -9.95 -12.42
N GLY A 310 -15.82 -10.19 -11.89
CA GLY A 310 -14.63 -9.40 -12.21
C GLY A 310 -14.24 -9.42 -13.69
N PHE A 311 -14.48 -10.52 -14.41
CA PHE A 311 -14.35 -10.56 -15.87
C PHE A 311 -15.44 -9.75 -16.57
N SER A 312 -16.69 -9.83 -16.09
CA SER A 312 -17.81 -9.05 -16.63
C SER A 312 -17.62 -7.54 -16.44
N ASP A 313 -17.03 -7.14 -15.32
CA ASP A 313 -16.77 -5.75 -14.96
C ASP A 313 -15.43 -5.23 -15.55
N GLU A 314 -14.72 -6.04 -16.34
CA GLU A 314 -13.40 -5.73 -16.92
C GLU A 314 -12.30 -5.41 -15.88
N LEU A 315 -12.48 -5.86 -14.63
CA LEU A 315 -11.54 -5.65 -13.52
C LEU A 315 -10.50 -6.77 -13.39
N VAL A 316 -10.81 -7.97 -13.86
CA VAL A 316 -9.90 -9.13 -13.83
C VAL A 316 -9.15 -9.26 -15.15
N ASP A 317 -7.83 -9.37 -15.07
CA ASP A 317 -6.98 -9.52 -16.25
C ASP A 317 -7.37 -10.77 -17.06
N ASP A 318 -7.43 -10.63 -18.39
CA ASP A 318 -7.78 -11.66 -19.37
C ASP A 318 -6.66 -12.71 -19.58
N LYS A 319 -6.25 -13.36 -18.47
CA LYS A 319 -5.12 -14.29 -18.36
C LYS A 319 -5.61 -15.73 -18.14
N SER A 320 -4.90 -16.69 -18.75
CA SER A 320 -5.17 -18.14 -18.61
C SER A 320 -5.36 -18.57 -17.14
N LYS A 321 -4.49 -18.11 -16.23
CA LYS A 321 -4.53 -18.47 -14.81
C LYS A 321 -5.79 -17.96 -14.08
N ASN A 322 -6.32 -16.81 -14.47
CA ASN A 322 -7.52 -16.25 -13.84
C ASN A 322 -8.77 -17.02 -14.28
N TYR A 323 -8.84 -17.44 -15.55
CA TYR A 323 -9.88 -18.36 -16.01
C TYR A 323 -9.76 -19.74 -15.38
N GLU A 324 -8.54 -20.26 -15.21
CA GLU A 324 -8.32 -21.52 -14.49
C GLU A 324 -8.83 -21.42 -13.05
N LEU A 325 -8.58 -20.30 -12.37
CA LEU A 325 -9.09 -20.06 -11.01
C LEU A 325 -10.62 -20.11 -10.97
N ALA A 326 -11.29 -19.35 -11.84
CA ALA A 326 -12.75 -19.37 -11.93
C ALA A 326 -13.30 -20.76 -12.28
N GLY A 327 -12.71 -21.41 -13.29
CA GLY A 327 -13.12 -22.73 -13.75
C GLY A 327 -12.97 -23.79 -12.68
N SER A 328 -11.84 -23.78 -11.96
CA SER A 328 -11.57 -24.71 -10.86
C SER A 328 -12.51 -24.47 -9.68
N ALA A 329 -12.77 -23.20 -9.34
CA ALA A 329 -13.72 -22.84 -8.28
C ALA A 329 -15.13 -23.33 -8.62
N TRP A 330 -15.61 -23.10 -9.85
CA TRP A 330 -16.91 -23.62 -10.29
C TRP A 330 -16.98 -25.14 -10.30
N ALA A 331 -15.93 -25.83 -10.74
CA ALA A 331 -15.88 -27.29 -10.69
C ALA A 331 -15.95 -27.80 -9.24
N GLN A 332 -15.22 -27.18 -8.32
CA GLN A 332 -15.24 -27.54 -6.90
C GLN A 332 -16.62 -27.28 -6.26
N ALA A 333 -17.31 -26.21 -6.69
CA ALA A 333 -18.69 -25.90 -6.31
C ALA A 333 -19.75 -26.81 -6.96
N ARG A 334 -19.35 -27.80 -7.78
CA ARG A 334 -20.24 -28.66 -8.60
C ARG A 334 -21.06 -27.89 -9.65
N GLU A 335 -20.65 -26.68 -9.99
CA GLU A 335 -21.21 -25.84 -11.05
C GLU A 335 -20.54 -26.14 -12.39
N VAL A 336 -20.66 -27.38 -12.88
CA VAL A 336 -19.94 -27.86 -14.07
C VAL A 336 -20.26 -27.00 -15.30
N ALA A 337 -21.53 -26.61 -15.47
CA ALA A 337 -21.95 -25.75 -16.58
C ALA A 337 -21.25 -24.38 -16.60
N LYS A 338 -20.96 -23.79 -15.43
CA LYS A 338 -20.18 -22.54 -15.31
C LYS A 338 -18.69 -22.76 -15.44
N SER A 339 -18.19 -23.92 -15.01
CA SER A 339 -16.78 -24.28 -15.08
C SER A 339 -16.27 -24.41 -16.52
N ILE A 340 -17.05 -25.09 -17.39
CA ILE A 340 -16.66 -25.38 -18.78
C ILE A 340 -16.20 -24.13 -19.55
N PRO A 341 -17.00 -23.05 -19.70
CA PRO A 341 -16.59 -21.89 -20.50
C PRO A 341 -15.34 -21.21 -19.94
N MET A 342 -15.13 -21.23 -18.62
CA MET A 342 -13.93 -20.69 -17.99
C MET A 342 -12.71 -21.57 -18.32
N MET A 343 -12.83 -22.90 -18.15
CA MET A 343 -11.74 -23.83 -18.45
C MET A 343 -11.39 -23.87 -19.94
N GLU A 344 -12.35 -23.68 -20.84
CA GLU A 344 -12.11 -23.52 -22.28
C GLU A 344 -11.23 -22.30 -22.56
N LYS A 345 -11.57 -21.12 -22.01
CA LYS A 345 -10.76 -19.91 -22.14
C LYS A 345 -9.38 -20.09 -21.51
N ALA A 346 -9.29 -20.73 -20.35
CA ALA A 346 -8.03 -21.03 -19.68
C ALA A 346 -7.12 -21.86 -20.58
N ALA A 347 -7.61 -22.99 -21.11
CA ALA A 347 -6.85 -23.90 -21.96
C ALA A 347 -6.49 -23.27 -23.32
N ALA A 348 -7.39 -22.47 -23.91
CA ALA A 348 -7.13 -21.76 -25.17
C ALA A 348 -5.95 -20.78 -25.04
N LYS A 349 -5.83 -20.12 -23.89
CA LYS A 349 -4.77 -19.15 -23.58
C LYS A 349 -3.51 -19.76 -22.95
N SER A 350 -3.48 -21.08 -22.73
CA SER A 350 -2.36 -21.77 -22.10
C SER A 350 -1.41 -22.35 -23.12
N ASP A 351 -0.10 -22.30 -22.84
CA ASP A 351 0.92 -23.01 -23.61
C ASP A 351 1.12 -24.46 -23.15
N GLU A 352 0.51 -24.86 -22.04
CA GLU A 352 0.65 -26.20 -21.47
C GLU A 352 -0.56 -27.08 -21.82
N GLY A 353 -0.30 -28.36 -22.09
CA GLY A 353 -1.34 -29.37 -22.29
C GLY A 353 -2.11 -29.74 -21.02
N GLU A 354 -1.57 -29.42 -19.84
CA GLU A 354 -2.19 -29.73 -18.54
C GLU A 354 -3.61 -29.12 -18.42
N LEU A 355 -3.81 -27.87 -18.88
CA LEU A 355 -5.12 -27.23 -18.82
C LEU A 355 -6.15 -27.88 -19.75
N TYR A 356 -5.72 -28.43 -20.88
CA TYR A 356 -6.59 -29.24 -21.74
C TYR A 356 -6.99 -30.57 -21.09
N VAL A 357 -6.10 -31.18 -20.31
CA VAL A 357 -6.44 -32.39 -19.53
C VAL A 357 -7.44 -32.04 -18.42
N ARG A 358 -7.24 -30.93 -17.70
CA ARG A 358 -8.19 -30.46 -16.68
C ARG A 358 -9.56 -30.14 -17.28
N LEU A 359 -9.61 -29.42 -18.40
CA LEU A 359 -10.84 -29.19 -19.16
C LEU A 359 -11.50 -30.51 -19.57
N GLY A 360 -10.71 -31.51 -19.98
CA GLY A 360 -11.21 -32.84 -20.28
C GLY A 360 -11.89 -33.53 -19.10
N ASN A 361 -11.38 -33.37 -17.89
CA ASN A 361 -12.04 -33.85 -16.67
C ASN A 361 -13.36 -33.13 -16.43
N VAL A 362 -13.38 -31.79 -16.54
CA VAL A 362 -14.62 -31.01 -16.36
C VAL A 362 -15.67 -31.39 -17.40
N TYR A 363 -15.26 -31.70 -18.63
CA TYR A 363 -16.18 -32.23 -19.65
C TYR A 363 -16.71 -33.61 -19.30
N LEU A 364 -15.87 -34.50 -18.73
CA LEU A 364 -16.28 -35.81 -18.29
C LEU A 364 -17.31 -35.70 -17.15
N ASP A 365 -17.09 -34.81 -16.19
CA ASP A 365 -18.02 -34.53 -15.08
C ASP A 365 -19.35 -33.92 -15.57
N GLY A 366 -19.36 -33.30 -16.75
CA GLY A 366 -20.54 -32.74 -17.40
C GLY A 366 -21.13 -33.64 -18.49
N ASP A 367 -20.77 -34.92 -18.53
CA ASP A 367 -21.21 -35.93 -19.50
C ASP A 367 -20.93 -35.58 -20.98
N GLN A 368 -20.02 -34.65 -21.25
CA GLN A 368 -19.59 -34.25 -22.60
C GLN A 368 -18.43 -35.14 -23.07
N PHE A 369 -18.67 -36.45 -23.13
CA PHE A 369 -17.63 -37.48 -23.32
C PHE A 369 -16.79 -37.30 -24.58
N ALA A 370 -17.40 -36.91 -25.71
CA ALA A 370 -16.67 -36.63 -26.95
C ALA A 370 -15.68 -35.47 -26.78
N LYS A 371 -16.13 -34.36 -26.20
CA LYS A 371 -15.26 -33.20 -25.92
C LYS A 371 -14.20 -33.52 -24.87
N ALA A 372 -14.52 -34.36 -23.88
CA ALA A 372 -13.55 -34.84 -22.91
C ALA A 372 -12.40 -35.58 -23.61
N ALA A 373 -12.73 -36.56 -24.47
CA ALA A 373 -11.73 -37.32 -25.22
C ALA A 373 -10.86 -36.43 -26.12
N ASP A 374 -11.47 -35.48 -26.84
CA ASP A 374 -10.75 -34.55 -27.73
C ASP A 374 -9.83 -33.60 -26.95
N SER A 375 -10.34 -33.02 -25.86
CA SER A 375 -9.55 -32.11 -25.02
C SER A 375 -8.35 -32.82 -24.40
N VAL A 376 -8.54 -34.02 -23.83
CA VAL A 376 -7.44 -34.78 -23.24
C VAL A 376 -6.40 -35.18 -24.29
N GLN A 377 -6.81 -35.61 -25.49
CA GLN A 377 -5.88 -35.91 -26.58
C GLN A 377 -5.09 -34.69 -27.00
N LYS A 378 -5.75 -33.52 -27.13
CA LYS A 378 -5.09 -32.25 -27.42
C LYS A 378 -4.05 -31.90 -26.37
N GLY A 379 -4.38 -32.07 -25.09
CA GLY A 379 -3.45 -31.86 -23.97
C GLY A 379 -2.24 -32.78 -24.02
N LEU A 380 -2.46 -34.09 -24.19
CA LEU A 380 -1.38 -35.08 -24.32
C LEU A 380 -0.48 -34.80 -25.52
N LYS A 381 -1.04 -34.38 -26.67
CA LYS A 381 -0.26 -34.01 -27.87
C LYS A 381 0.54 -32.73 -27.67
N LYS A 382 -0.01 -31.74 -26.96
CA LYS A 382 0.65 -30.46 -26.69
C LYS A 382 1.84 -30.60 -25.74
N GLY A 383 1.81 -31.59 -24.85
CA GLY A 383 2.88 -31.82 -23.86
C GLY A 383 2.73 -30.95 -22.61
N GLY A 384 3.69 -31.04 -21.68
CA GLY A 384 3.62 -30.33 -20.39
C GLY A 384 2.64 -30.92 -19.37
N VAL A 385 2.01 -32.06 -19.68
CA VAL A 385 1.12 -32.78 -18.75
C VAL A 385 1.95 -33.48 -17.68
N LYS A 386 1.72 -33.16 -16.40
CA LYS A 386 2.51 -33.68 -15.27
C LYS A 386 2.24 -35.15 -14.99
N ARG A 387 1.00 -35.61 -15.22
CA ARG A 387 0.57 -37.00 -15.07
C ARG A 387 -0.10 -37.52 -16.35
N PRO A 388 0.67 -37.82 -17.41
CA PRO A 388 0.13 -38.33 -18.66
C PRO A 388 -0.63 -39.65 -18.49
N ASP A 389 -0.26 -40.45 -17.51
CA ASP A 389 -0.95 -41.66 -17.13
C ASP A 389 -2.37 -41.39 -16.59
N GLN A 390 -2.54 -40.37 -15.73
CA GLN A 390 -3.85 -39.94 -15.24
C GLN A 390 -4.70 -39.35 -16.37
N ALA A 391 -4.10 -38.53 -17.24
CA ALA A 391 -4.77 -38.04 -18.43
C ALA A 391 -5.29 -39.19 -19.31
N ARG A 392 -4.50 -40.25 -19.51
CA ARG A 392 -4.94 -41.43 -20.27
C ARG A 392 -6.06 -42.22 -19.58
N LEU A 393 -6.13 -42.24 -18.25
CA LEU A 393 -7.28 -42.80 -17.54
C LEU A 393 -8.56 -42.02 -17.87
N VAL A 394 -8.49 -40.69 -17.85
CA VAL A 394 -9.62 -39.81 -18.23
C VAL A 394 -10.04 -40.05 -19.67
N LEU A 395 -9.07 -40.18 -20.59
CA LEU A 395 -9.34 -40.52 -21.99
C LEU A 395 -10.03 -41.89 -22.12
N GLY A 396 -9.59 -42.89 -21.34
CA GLY A 396 -10.20 -44.21 -21.30
C GLY A 396 -11.65 -44.16 -20.79
N MET A 397 -11.91 -43.40 -19.72
CA MET A 397 -13.26 -43.21 -19.18
C MET A 397 -14.18 -42.49 -20.18
N ALA A 398 -13.68 -41.47 -20.86
CA ALA A 398 -14.42 -40.78 -21.91
C ALA A 398 -14.80 -41.73 -23.06
N TYR A 399 -13.84 -42.52 -23.57
CA TYR A 399 -14.13 -43.52 -24.60
C TYR A 399 -15.08 -44.62 -24.15
N PHE A 400 -14.96 -45.07 -22.90
CA PHE A 400 -15.88 -46.06 -22.35
C PHE A 400 -17.32 -45.57 -22.37
N ASN A 401 -17.58 -44.33 -21.91
CA ASN A 401 -18.91 -43.73 -21.93
C ASN A 401 -19.44 -43.44 -23.34
N LEU A 402 -18.56 -43.36 -24.35
CA LEU A 402 -18.95 -43.29 -25.77
C LEU A 402 -19.26 -44.66 -26.38
N GLY A 403 -19.14 -45.76 -25.64
CA GLY A 403 -19.24 -47.13 -26.16
C GLY A 403 -18.04 -47.56 -27.02
N GLU A 404 -16.96 -46.78 -27.03
CA GLU A 404 -15.77 -47.01 -27.83
C GLU A 404 -14.78 -47.94 -27.07
N TYR A 405 -15.23 -49.15 -26.75
CA TYR A 405 -14.56 -50.06 -25.82
C TYR A 405 -13.11 -50.40 -26.21
N ASP A 406 -12.83 -50.54 -27.52
CA ASP A 406 -11.47 -50.76 -28.01
C ASP A 406 -10.53 -49.57 -27.76
N LYS A 407 -11.03 -48.35 -27.98
CA LYS A 407 -10.25 -47.13 -27.69
C LYS A 407 -10.07 -46.98 -26.19
N ALA A 408 -11.10 -47.27 -25.39
CA ALA A 408 -11.05 -47.26 -23.93
C ALA A 408 -9.97 -48.21 -23.40
N ARG A 409 -9.98 -49.49 -23.81
CA ARG A 409 -8.96 -50.48 -23.41
C ARG A 409 -7.54 -50.05 -23.77
N ARG A 410 -7.34 -49.48 -24.98
CA ARG A 410 -6.03 -48.96 -25.39
C ARG A 410 -5.55 -47.84 -24.49
N ALA A 411 -6.40 -46.85 -24.23
CA ALA A 411 -6.09 -45.72 -23.35
C ALA A 411 -5.77 -46.19 -21.92
N PHE A 412 -6.56 -47.10 -21.35
CA PHE A 412 -6.28 -47.69 -20.04
C PHE A 412 -4.97 -48.47 -20.04
N ARG A 413 -4.70 -49.29 -21.07
CA ARG A 413 -3.42 -50.02 -21.16
C ARG A 413 -2.22 -49.08 -21.21
N ASP A 414 -2.32 -47.98 -21.96
CA ASP A 414 -1.26 -46.97 -22.03
C ASP A 414 -1.09 -46.23 -20.70
N ALA A 415 -2.18 -45.97 -19.96
CA ALA A 415 -2.08 -45.45 -18.59
C ALA A 415 -1.38 -46.44 -17.65
N GLY A 416 -1.66 -47.75 -17.81
CA GLY A 416 -1.09 -48.81 -16.98
C GLY A 416 0.39 -49.13 -17.22
N LYS A 417 1.02 -48.47 -18.19
CA LYS A 417 2.49 -48.48 -18.36
C LYS A 417 3.21 -47.71 -17.24
N ASP A 418 2.50 -46.82 -16.54
CA ASP A 418 2.98 -46.19 -15.31
C ASP A 418 2.52 -47.03 -14.11
N ASP A 419 3.46 -47.47 -13.27
CA ASP A 419 3.20 -48.33 -12.12
C ASP A 419 2.14 -47.76 -11.17
N ARG A 420 2.07 -46.42 -11.05
CA ARG A 420 1.12 -45.72 -10.17
C ARG A 420 -0.32 -45.87 -10.64
N SER A 421 -0.53 -46.10 -11.94
CA SER A 421 -1.84 -46.26 -12.57
C SER A 421 -2.13 -47.69 -13.01
N ALA A 422 -1.16 -48.60 -12.92
CA ALA A 422 -1.27 -50.00 -13.36
C ALA A 422 -2.44 -50.75 -12.71
N LYS A 423 -2.63 -50.60 -11.39
CA LYS A 423 -3.75 -51.25 -10.69
C LYS A 423 -5.11 -50.76 -11.19
N TYR A 424 -5.27 -49.45 -11.26
CA TYR A 424 -6.53 -48.82 -11.67
C TYR A 424 -6.84 -49.08 -13.15
N SER A 425 -5.83 -49.06 -14.01
CA SER A 425 -5.90 -49.47 -15.41
C SER A 425 -6.42 -50.90 -15.57
N LYS A 426 -5.86 -51.88 -14.82
CA LYS A 426 -6.33 -53.28 -14.87
C LYS A 426 -7.80 -53.42 -14.47
N GLN A 427 -8.22 -52.69 -13.43
CA GLN A 427 -9.62 -52.69 -12.98
C GLN A 427 -10.55 -52.15 -14.06
N TRP A 428 -10.20 -51.01 -14.67
CA TRP A 428 -10.97 -50.44 -15.78
C TRP A 428 -11.01 -51.34 -17.01
N ILE A 429 -9.90 -51.98 -17.40
CA ILE A 429 -9.90 -52.91 -18.53
C ILE A 429 -10.84 -54.09 -18.27
N ALA A 430 -10.81 -54.67 -17.07
CA ALA A 430 -11.72 -55.75 -16.69
C ALA A 430 -13.19 -55.29 -16.73
N TYR A 431 -13.47 -54.09 -16.21
CA TYR A 431 -14.81 -53.50 -16.22
C TYR A 431 -15.31 -53.25 -17.65
N VAL A 432 -14.48 -52.67 -18.52
CA VAL A 432 -14.81 -52.43 -19.94
C VAL A 432 -15.15 -53.75 -20.65
N THR A 433 -14.36 -54.81 -20.42
CA THR A 433 -14.65 -56.13 -21.00
C THR A 433 -15.99 -56.68 -20.51
N SER A 434 -16.22 -56.64 -19.19
CA SER A 434 -17.47 -57.13 -18.60
C SER A 434 -18.70 -56.39 -19.12
N GLU A 435 -18.62 -55.07 -19.28
CA GLU A 435 -19.75 -54.28 -19.79
C GLU A 435 -19.96 -54.52 -21.28
N GLU A 436 -18.90 -54.64 -22.08
CA GLU A 436 -19.04 -54.97 -23.51
C GLU A 436 -19.69 -56.34 -23.72
N ASP A 437 -19.29 -57.36 -22.94
CA ASP A 437 -19.90 -58.69 -23.03
C ASP A 437 -21.37 -58.65 -22.60
N ARG A 438 -21.70 -57.91 -21.54
CA ARG A 438 -23.09 -57.68 -21.11
C ARG A 438 -23.93 -57.03 -22.21
N GLN A 439 -23.43 -55.99 -22.88
CA GLN A 439 -24.15 -55.33 -23.98
C GLN A 439 -24.38 -56.30 -25.14
N ARG A 440 -23.37 -57.12 -25.50
CA ARG A 440 -23.54 -58.17 -26.53
C ARG A 440 -24.57 -59.24 -26.15
N GLU A 441 -24.69 -59.59 -24.87
CA GLU A 441 -25.71 -60.51 -24.40
C GLU A 441 -27.11 -59.90 -24.50
N LEU A 442 -27.29 -58.64 -24.08
CA LEU A 442 -28.56 -57.92 -24.21
C LEU A 442 -28.99 -57.79 -25.68
N GLU A 443 -28.05 -57.54 -26.59
CA GLU A 443 -28.32 -57.49 -28.03
C GLU A 443 -28.80 -58.84 -28.58
N LYS A 444 -28.30 -59.97 -28.04
CA LYS A 444 -28.77 -61.31 -28.43
C LYS A 444 -30.16 -61.65 -27.91
N ASP A 445 -30.59 -61.02 -26.82
CA ASP A 445 -31.93 -61.24 -26.24
C ASP A 445 -33.01 -60.35 -26.89
N LEU A 446 -32.59 -59.32 -27.65
CA LEU A 446 -33.46 -58.37 -28.36
C LEU A 446 -33.87 -58.82 -29.77
N PHE A 447 -33.24 -59.87 -30.31
CA PHE A 447 -33.48 -60.45 -31.64
C PHE A 447 -33.59 -61.97 -31.54
#